data_AF-A0A256FSI4-F1
#
_entry.id   AF-A0A256FSI4-F1
#
_cell.length_a   1.000
_cell.length_b   1.000
_cell.length_c   1.000
_cell.angle_alpha   90.00
_cell.angle_beta   90.00
_cell.angle_gamma   90.00
#
_symmetry.space_group_name_H-M   'P 1'
#
loop_
_entity.id
_entity.type
_entity.pdbx_description
1 polymer ?
#
loop_
_entity_poly.entity_id
_entity_poly.type
_entity_poly.pdbx_seq_one_letter_code
_entity_poly.pdbx_strand_id
1 'polypeptide(L)'
;MIAEGHDIDLGLGGINSGNLGRLGLSVSDAFDFCLNIKASAALLDGYYQVAFQDGATKTQAEAVMLRSYFGSGDPSAGEMVGYDKRVLAERKRLSSQLATIEIVEGQVQALPTREGAGGSSASTTGGSSPEKVQPGSQIPAPRWDVFNAGRQSSVLVFSNEQKE
;
A
#
# COMPACT_ATOMS: atom_id res chain seq x y z
N MET A 1 8.83 5.76 10.96
CA MET A 1 8.17 4.53 10.47
C MET A 1 9.13 3.52 9.84
N ILE A 2 9.72 3.76 8.65
CA ILE A 2 10.71 2.80 8.08
C ILE A 2 11.94 2.69 9.00
N ALA A 3 12.48 3.83 9.48
CA ALA A 3 13.57 3.85 10.46
C ALA A 3 13.18 3.29 11.85
N GLU A 4 11.87 3.15 12.12
CA GLU A 4 11.35 2.52 13.34
C GLU A 4 11.13 1.01 13.16
N GLY A 5 11.44 0.46 11.98
CA GLY A 5 11.26 -0.96 11.66
C GLY A 5 9.83 -1.36 11.30
N HIS A 6 8.96 -0.40 10.96
CA HIS A 6 7.61 -0.72 10.50
C HIS A 6 7.62 -1.32 9.10
N ASP A 7 6.76 -2.32 8.91
CA ASP A 7 6.55 -2.97 7.63
C ASP A 7 5.59 -2.14 6.76
N ILE A 8 6.08 -1.61 5.64
CA ILE A 8 5.36 -0.65 4.80
C ILE A 8 5.60 -0.97 3.33
N ASP A 9 4.53 -1.03 2.56
CA ASP A 9 4.54 -1.19 1.11
C ASP A 9 4.51 0.18 0.40
N LEU A 10 5.29 0.30 -0.66
CA LEU A 10 5.57 1.56 -1.36
C LEU A 10 5.20 1.51 -2.84
N GLY A 11 4.62 2.61 -3.32
CA GLY A 11 4.28 2.81 -4.72
C GLY A 11 3.19 1.89 -5.28
N LEU A 12 3.04 1.94 -6.61
CA LEU A 12 1.93 1.31 -7.32
C LEU A 12 1.89 -0.22 -7.19
N GLY A 13 3.06 -0.85 -7.22
CA GLY A 13 3.23 -2.29 -7.07
C GLY A 13 3.29 -2.76 -5.62
N GLY A 14 3.26 -1.85 -4.63
CA GLY A 14 3.33 -2.22 -3.21
C GLY A 14 4.64 -2.93 -2.86
N ILE A 15 5.77 -2.29 -3.13
CA ILE A 15 7.09 -2.84 -2.78
C ILE A 15 7.33 -2.65 -1.29
N ASN A 16 7.47 -3.75 -0.57
CA ASN A 16 7.89 -3.75 0.82
C ASN A 16 9.20 -2.96 1.02
N SER A 17 9.21 -2.03 1.96
CA SER A 17 10.37 -1.15 2.24
C SER A 17 11.65 -1.90 2.60
N GLY A 18 11.55 -3.11 3.17
CA GLY A 18 12.67 -4.01 3.43
C GLY A 18 13.40 -4.49 2.17
N ASN A 19 12.76 -4.38 0.99
CA ASN A 19 13.33 -4.79 -0.28
C ASN A 19 14.11 -3.68 -1.01
N LEU A 20 14.01 -2.43 -0.57
CA LEU A 20 14.63 -1.30 -1.29
C LEU A 20 16.15 -1.45 -1.38
N GLY A 21 16.81 -1.84 -0.28
CA GLY A 21 18.27 -2.00 -0.25
C GLY A 21 18.78 -3.06 -1.23
N ARG A 22 18.11 -4.20 -1.33
CA ARG A 22 18.48 -5.26 -2.29
C ARG A 22 18.15 -4.93 -3.73
N LEU A 23 17.20 -4.03 -3.95
CA LEU A 23 16.80 -3.55 -5.28
C LEU A 23 17.62 -2.33 -5.73
N GLY A 24 18.46 -1.76 -4.86
CA GLY A 24 19.21 -0.54 -5.15
C GLY A 24 18.33 0.69 -5.34
N LEU A 25 17.16 0.71 -4.68
CA LEU A 25 16.18 1.79 -4.80
C LEU A 25 16.21 2.70 -3.57
N SER A 26 16.03 4.00 -3.80
CA SER A 26 15.64 4.94 -2.76
C SER A 26 14.14 4.86 -2.48
N VAL A 27 13.68 5.51 -1.40
CA VAL A 27 12.24 5.64 -1.13
C VAL A 27 11.55 6.42 -2.26
N SER A 28 12.19 7.45 -2.82
CA SER A 28 11.64 8.23 -3.93
C SER A 28 11.48 7.40 -5.19
N ASP A 29 12.44 6.52 -5.50
CA ASP A 29 12.36 5.64 -6.67
C ASP A 29 11.18 4.67 -6.58
N ALA A 30 10.77 4.30 -5.36
CA ALA A 30 9.58 3.48 -5.17
C ALA A 30 8.28 4.20 -5.57
N PHE A 31 8.28 5.52 -5.74
CA PHE A 31 7.13 6.29 -6.24
C PHE A 31 7.24 6.67 -7.71
N ASP A 32 8.36 6.43 -8.37
CA ASP A 32 8.45 6.48 -9.83
C ASP A 32 7.72 5.28 -10.44
N PHE A 33 6.75 5.54 -11.32
CA PHE A 33 5.88 4.49 -11.88
C PHE A 33 6.68 3.38 -12.59
N CYS A 34 7.66 3.76 -13.40
CA CYS A 34 8.42 2.82 -14.22
C CYS A 34 9.37 2.00 -13.36
N LEU A 35 10.10 2.65 -12.44
CA LEU A 35 11.03 1.98 -11.53
C LEU A 35 10.30 1.04 -10.58
N ASN A 36 9.17 1.48 -10.03
CA ASN A 36 8.36 0.66 -9.14
C ASN A 36 7.82 -0.59 -9.85
N ILE A 37 7.18 -0.45 -11.01
CA ILE A 37 6.64 -1.60 -11.75
C ILE A 37 7.76 -2.57 -12.19
N LYS A 38 8.90 -2.04 -12.64
CA LYS A 38 10.07 -2.86 -12.99
C LYS A 38 10.57 -3.66 -11.78
N ALA A 39 10.65 -3.02 -10.61
CA ALA A 39 11.14 -3.66 -9.41
C ALA A 39 10.15 -4.70 -8.85
N SER A 40 8.84 -4.42 -8.88
CA SER A 40 7.80 -5.40 -8.57
C SER A 40 7.86 -6.62 -9.49
N ALA A 41 8.05 -6.42 -10.80
CA ALA A 41 8.22 -7.51 -11.74
C ALA A 41 9.46 -8.36 -11.44
N ALA A 42 10.59 -7.73 -11.10
CA ALA A 42 11.82 -8.44 -10.73
C ALA A 42 11.66 -9.28 -9.46
N LEU A 43 10.93 -8.76 -8.45
CA LEU A 43 10.62 -9.51 -7.23
C LEU A 43 9.72 -10.71 -7.51
N LEU A 44 8.64 -10.51 -8.28
CA LEU A 44 7.73 -11.58 -8.66
C LEU A 44 8.45 -12.68 -9.46
N ASP A 45 9.24 -12.30 -10.47
CA ASP A 45 10.05 -13.27 -11.23
C ASP A 45 11.02 -14.03 -10.31
N GLY A 46 11.72 -13.33 -9.42
CA GLY A 46 12.62 -13.96 -8.45
C GLY A 46 11.92 -15.03 -7.60
N TYR A 47 10.76 -14.73 -7.02
CA TYR A 47 10.01 -15.71 -6.23
C TYR A 47 9.49 -16.88 -7.09
N TYR A 48 9.05 -16.60 -8.32
CA TYR A 48 8.63 -17.64 -9.26
C TYR A 48 9.79 -18.60 -9.59
N GLN A 49 10.96 -18.05 -9.91
CA GLN A 49 12.14 -18.84 -10.29
C GLN A 49 12.61 -19.72 -9.14
N VAL A 50 12.65 -19.20 -7.91
CA VAL A 50 13.01 -19.99 -6.72
C VAL A 50 12.05 -21.17 -6.57
N ALA A 51 10.74 -20.91 -6.56
CA ALA A 51 9.74 -21.97 -6.41
C ALA A 51 9.82 -23.02 -7.54
N PHE A 52 10.04 -22.58 -8.77
CA PHE A 52 10.17 -23.47 -9.92
C PHE A 52 11.43 -24.33 -9.85
N GLN A 53 12.56 -23.76 -9.43
CA GLN A 53 13.82 -24.49 -9.21
C GLN A 53 13.71 -25.52 -8.08
N ASP A 54 12.86 -25.26 -7.08
CA ASP A 54 12.54 -26.19 -5.98
C ASP A 54 11.58 -27.32 -6.41
N GLY A 55 11.24 -27.42 -7.70
CA GLY A 55 10.44 -28.51 -8.26
C GLY A 55 8.94 -28.25 -8.29
N ALA A 56 8.49 -27.02 -8.02
CA ALA A 56 7.09 -26.65 -8.17
C ALA A 56 6.64 -26.73 -9.63
N THR A 57 5.43 -27.22 -9.88
CA THR A 57 4.76 -27.04 -11.18
C THR A 57 4.54 -25.55 -11.46
N LYS A 58 4.30 -25.17 -12.72
CA LYS A 58 4.05 -23.76 -13.11
C LYS A 58 2.95 -23.10 -12.26
N THR A 59 1.85 -23.80 -12.00
CA THR A 59 0.73 -23.30 -11.19
C THR A 59 1.11 -23.16 -9.71
N GLN A 60 1.88 -24.09 -9.18
CA GLN A 60 2.38 -24.01 -7.80
C GLN A 60 3.39 -22.87 -7.64
N ALA A 61 4.31 -22.69 -8.60
CA ALA A 61 5.27 -21.60 -8.62
C ALA A 61 4.57 -20.23 -8.69
N GLU A 62 3.49 -20.09 -9.48
CA GLU A 62 2.68 -18.86 -9.51
C GLU A 62 2.01 -18.58 -8.16
N ALA A 63 1.47 -19.61 -7.49
CA ALA A 63 0.89 -19.44 -6.16
C ALA A 63 1.94 -19.03 -5.12
N VAL A 64 3.09 -19.71 -5.09
CA VAL A 64 4.21 -19.38 -4.19
C VAL A 64 4.72 -17.98 -4.47
N MET A 65 4.89 -17.59 -5.73
CA MET A 65 5.29 -16.25 -6.14
C MET A 65 4.40 -15.17 -5.51
N LEU A 66 3.08 -15.27 -5.68
CA LEU A 66 2.14 -14.28 -5.15
C LEU A 66 2.15 -14.27 -3.62
N ARG A 67 2.20 -15.44 -2.98
CA ARG A 67 2.24 -15.55 -1.52
C ARG A 67 3.51 -14.95 -0.95
N SER A 68 4.68 -15.24 -1.53
CA SER A 68 5.93 -14.62 -1.12
C SER A 68 5.92 -13.11 -1.32
N TYR A 69 5.33 -12.61 -2.41
CA TYR A 69 5.24 -11.16 -2.64
C TYR A 69 4.42 -10.44 -1.57
N PHE A 70 3.24 -10.95 -1.24
CA PHE A 70 2.34 -10.36 -0.22
C PHE A 70 2.62 -10.84 1.23
N GLY A 71 3.61 -11.71 1.41
CA GLY A 71 4.06 -12.21 2.70
C GLY A 71 5.47 -11.72 3.06
N SER A 72 5.94 -10.64 2.44
CA SER A 72 7.26 -10.04 2.71
C SER A 72 8.43 -11.03 2.53
N GLY A 73 8.28 -11.96 1.57
CA GLY A 73 9.23 -13.05 1.29
C GLY A 73 8.82 -14.41 1.87
N ASP A 74 7.86 -14.47 2.80
CA ASP A 74 7.37 -15.70 3.42
C ASP A 74 6.06 -16.16 2.75
N PRO A 75 6.07 -17.27 1.98
CA PRO A 75 4.87 -17.78 1.32
C PRO A 75 3.82 -18.35 2.30
N SER A 76 4.22 -18.81 3.48
CA SER A 76 3.28 -19.26 4.51
C SER A 76 2.54 -18.08 5.13
N ALA A 77 3.26 -16.97 5.39
CA ALA A 77 2.62 -15.72 5.79
C ALA A 77 1.63 -15.22 4.74
N GLY A 78 2.04 -15.18 3.47
CA GLY A 78 1.16 -14.75 2.37
C GLY A 78 -0.06 -15.65 2.16
N GLU A 79 0.07 -16.96 2.39
CA GLU A 79 -1.06 -17.90 2.33
C GLU A 79 -2.10 -17.63 3.43
N MET A 80 -1.65 -17.31 4.65
CA MET A 80 -2.57 -16.95 5.74
C MET A 80 -3.38 -15.69 5.41
N VAL A 81 -2.76 -14.71 4.73
CA VAL A 81 -3.45 -13.48 4.31
C VAL A 81 -4.37 -13.72 3.11
N GLY A 82 -3.96 -14.56 2.15
CA GLY A 82 -4.78 -15.01 1.03
C GLY A 82 -4.97 -14.00 -0.10
N TYR A 83 -4.03 -13.07 -0.29
CA TYR A 83 -4.05 -12.11 -1.40
C TYR A 83 -3.85 -12.76 -2.77
N ASP A 84 -3.13 -13.88 -2.83
CA ASP A 84 -2.93 -14.68 -4.05
C ASP A 84 -4.26 -14.95 -4.77
N LYS A 85 -5.28 -15.41 -4.05
CA LYS A 85 -6.61 -15.70 -4.59
C LYS A 85 -7.32 -14.44 -5.09
N ARG A 86 -7.17 -13.32 -4.38
CA ARG A 86 -7.79 -12.03 -4.76
C ARG A 86 -7.17 -11.50 -6.06
N VAL A 87 -5.85 -11.54 -6.18
CA VAL A 87 -5.12 -11.12 -7.38
C VAL A 87 -5.50 -11.99 -8.58
N LEU A 88 -5.59 -13.31 -8.41
CA LEU A 88 -5.98 -14.22 -9.48
C LEU A 88 -7.43 -13.98 -9.96
N ALA A 89 -8.34 -13.73 -9.01
CA ALA A 89 -9.73 -13.39 -9.33
C ALA A 89 -9.82 -12.05 -10.09
N GLU A 90 -9.06 -11.05 -9.64
CA GLU A 90 -9.05 -9.72 -10.24
C GLU A 90 -8.41 -9.72 -11.64
N ARG A 91 -7.31 -10.48 -11.81
CA ARG A 91 -6.71 -10.72 -13.13
C ARG A 91 -7.72 -11.32 -14.10
N LYS A 92 -8.53 -12.28 -13.66
CA LYS A 92 -9.59 -12.86 -14.49
C LYS A 92 -10.65 -11.82 -14.84
N ARG A 93 -11.10 -11.04 -13.86
CA ARG A 93 -12.10 -9.97 -14.02
C ARG A 93 -11.65 -8.91 -15.03
N LEU A 94 -10.37 -8.53 -14.98
CA LEU A 94 -9.79 -7.49 -15.81
C LEU A 94 -9.24 -7.99 -17.15
N SER A 95 -9.23 -9.30 -17.40
CA SER A 95 -8.54 -9.90 -18.56
C SER A 95 -8.86 -9.25 -19.91
N SER A 96 -10.11 -8.82 -20.14
CA SER A 96 -10.52 -8.14 -21.39
C SER A 96 -10.14 -6.65 -21.44
N GLN A 97 -9.83 -6.04 -20.30
CA GLN A 97 -9.56 -4.61 -20.14
C GLN A 97 -8.07 -4.30 -19.95
N LEU A 98 -7.23 -5.31 -19.63
CA LEU A 98 -5.80 -5.09 -19.39
C LEU A 98 -5.09 -4.43 -20.58
N ALA A 99 -5.51 -4.71 -21.82
CA ALA A 99 -4.94 -4.11 -23.02
C ALA A 99 -5.31 -2.64 -23.23
N THR A 100 -6.31 -2.12 -22.51
CA THR A 100 -6.83 -0.75 -22.67
C THR A 100 -6.53 0.14 -21.47
N ILE A 101 -5.88 -0.39 -20.43
CA ILE A 101 -5.51 0.40 -19.25
C ILE A 101 -4.29 1.26 -19.60
N GLU A 102 -4.49 2.56 -19.63
CA GLU A 102 -3.40 3.54 -19.69
C GLU A 102 -3.11 4.07 -18.28
N ILE A 103 -1.84 4.01 -17.88
CA ILE A 103 -1.35 4.69 -16.67
C ILE A 103 -0.93 6.08 -17.10
N VAL A 104 -1.77 7.07 -16.83
CA VAL A 104 -1.47 8.48 -17.10
C VAL A 104 -0.90 9.09 -15.82
N GLU A 105 0.31 9.61 -15.89
CA GLU A 105 0.87 10.43 -14.81
C GLU A 105 0.03 11.72 -14.71
N GLY A 106 -0.75 11.83 -13.63
CA GLY A 106 -1.62 12.97 -13.42
C GLY A 106 -0.78 14.25 -13.31
N GLN A 107 -1.10 15.26 -14.13
CA GLN A 107 -0.54 16.60 -13.94
C GLN A 107 -0.84 17.04 -12.51
N VAL A 108 0.20 17.46 -11.78
CA VAL A 108 0.12 17.91 -10.38
C VAL A 108 -0.93 19.03 -10.28
N GLN A 109 -2.16 18.69 -9.94
CA GLN A 109 -3.11 19.68 -9.46
C GLN A 109 -2.64 20.02 -8.06
N ALA A 110 -2.34 21.30 -7.82
CA ALA A 110 -1.94 21.78 -6.50
C ALA A 110 -2.97 21.27 -5.48
N LEU A 111 -2.52 20.39 -4.58
CA LEU A 111 -3.32 19.92 -3.46
C LEU A 111 -3.80 21.16 -2.68
N PRO A 112 -5.05 21.19 -2.19
CA PRO A 112 -5.48 22.24 -1.28
C PRO A 112 -4.50 22.28 -0.11
N THR A 113 -4.00 23.48 0.20
CA THR A 113 -3.09 23.71 1.34
C THR A 113 -3.70 23.07 2.57
N ARG A 114 -3.04 22.05 3.11
CA ARG A 114 -3.40 21.49 4.40
C ARG A 114 -3.17 22.60 5.41
N GLU A 115 -4.25 23.19 5.93
CA GLU A 115 -4.16 24.07 7.10
C GLU A 115 -3.39 23.30 8.16
N GLY A 116 -2.20 23.81 8.49
CA GLY A 116 -1.33 23.22 9.47
C GLY A 116 -2.13 23.00 10.75
N ALA A 117 -1.91 21.86 11.41
CA ALA A 117 -2.34 21.66 12.78
C ALA A 117 -1.63 22.73 13.64
N GLY A 118 -2.25 23.91 13.70
CA GLY A 118 -1.81 25.02 14.49
C GLY A 118 -2.06 24.71 15.96
N GLY A 119 -0.98 24.80 16.72
CA GLY A 119 -1.00 25.23 18.12
C GLY A 119 -1.59 24.25 19.13
N SER A 120 -0.70 23.71 19.96
CA SER A 120 -1.03 23.47 21.35
C SER A 120 -1.81 24.64 21.93
N SER A 121 -3.04 24.39 22.37
CA SER A 121 -3.65 25.13 23.46
C SER A 121 -4.26 24.11 24.41
N ALA A 122 -3.53 23.89 25.50
CA ALA A 122 -4.07 23.31 26.70
C ALA A 122 -5.19 24.22 27.22
N SER A 123 -6.35 23.64 27.51
CA SER A 123 -7.28 24.19 28.50
C SER A 123 -7.89 23.04 29.28
N THR A 124 -7.33 22.86 30.47
CA THR A 124 -7.92 22.14 31.60
C THR A 124 -9.19 22.86 32.08
N THR A 125 -10.27 22.12 32.33
CA THR A 125 -11.12 22.26 33.53
C THR A 125 -12.02 21.03 33.64
N GLY A 126 -12.07 20.44 34.84
CA GLY A 126 -12.72 19.16 35.12
C GLY A 126 -14.15 19.26 35.63
N GLY A 127 -14.68 18.11 36.07
CA GLY A 127 -15.78 18.02 37.04
C GLY A 127 -17.02 17.23 36.61
N SER A 128 -17.15 16.04 37.23
CA SER A 128 -18.38 15.32 37.63
C SER A 128 -19.16 14.41 36.65
N SER A 129 -19.39 13.20 37.17
CA SER A 129 -20.22 12.05 36.75
C SER A 129 -21.70 12.24 37.18
N PRO A 130 -22.65 11.29 36.98
CA PRO A 130 -23.04 10.49 35.79
C PRO A 130 -24.59 10.47 35.54
N GLU A 131 -25.13 10.39 34.31
CA GLU A 131 -26.52 9.87 34.10
C GLU A 131 -26.89 9.46 32.63
N LYS A 132 -27.18 8.16 32.46
CA LYS A 132 -28.24 7.47 31.66
C LYS A 132 -28.63 7.84 30.20
N VAL A 133 -28.24 6.93 29.28
CA VAL A 133 -28.96 6.29 28.12
C VAL A 133 -29.78 7.14 27.11
N GLN A 134 -29.37 7.12 25.82
CA GLN A 134 -30.18 6.69 24.64
C GLN A 134 -29.35 6.63 23.32
N PRO A 135 -29.77 5.82 22.31
CA PRO A 135 -28.96 5.35 21.20
C PRO A 135 -28.99 6.28 19.97
N GLY A 136 -27.88 6.35 19.23
CA GLY A 136 -27.80 7.01 17.93
C GLY A 136 -27.14 8.38 17.96
N SER A 137 -25.81 8.40 18.06
CA SER A 137 -25.00 9.50 17.55
C SER A 137 -23.66 8.88 17.15
N GLN A 138 -23.44 8.82 15.83
CA GLN A 138 -22.23 8.29 15.25
C GLN A 138 -21.03 9.07 15.82
N ILE A 139 -20.11 8.37 16.48
CA ILE A 139 -18.80 8.93 16.80
C ILE A 139 -18.21 9.38 15.45
N PRO A 140 -17.80 10.65 15.29
CA PRO A 140 -17.12 11.08 14.07
C PRO A 140 -15.91 10.18 13.90
N ALA A 141 -15.84 9.47 12.77
CA ALA A 141 -14.73 8.59 12.50
C ALA A 141 -13.42 9.41 12.61
N PRO A 142 -12.36 8.86 13.22
CA PRO A 142 -11.07 9.53 13.25
C PRO A 142 -10.68 9.96 11.85
N ARG A 143 -10.06 11.13 11.71
CA ARG A 143 -9.64 11.70 10.42
C ARG A 143 -8.66 10.84 9.59
N TRP A 144 -8.24 9.68 10.10
CA TRP A 144 -7.40 8.70 9.42
C TRP A 144 -8.22 7.56 8.79
N ASP A 145 -9.50 7.41 9.15
CA ASP A 145 -10.41 6.40 8.63
C ASP A 145 -10.93 6.80 7.24
N VAL A 146 -10.22 6.36 6.21
CA VAL A 146 -10.55 6.57 4.79
C VAL A 146 -11.64 5.63 4.27
N PHE A 147 -12.10 4.66 5.07
CA PHE A 147 -13.13 3.71 4.67
C PHE A 147 -14.54 4.20 5.03
N ASN A 148 -14.65 5.03 6.07
CA ASN A 148 -15.92 5.54 6.57
C ASN A 148 -16.21 7.00 6.13
N ALA A 149 -15.19 7.73 5.69
CA ALA A 149 -15.38 8.98 4.94
C ALA A 149 -15.82 8.62 3.51
N GLY A 150 -16.94 9.21 3.03
CA GLY A 150 -17.54 8.88 1.74
C GLY A 150 -16.51 8.78 0.61
N ARG A 151 -16.66 7.77 -0.25
CA ARG A 151 -15.76 7.36 -1.34
C ARG A 151 -15.20 8.54 -2.16
N GLN A 152 -14.13 9.16 -1.68
CA GLN A 152 -13.24 10.01 -2.45
C GLN A 152 -11.85 9.41 -2.32
N SER A 153 -11.58 8.42 -3.18
CA SER A 153 -10.25 7.85 -3.31
C SER A 153 -9.28 8.96 -3.69
N SER A 154 -8.37 9.32 -2.79
CA SER A 154 -7.31 10.29 -3.03
C SER A 154 -5.98 9.55 -3.12
N VAL A 155 -5.30 9.68 -4.25
CA VAL A 155 -3.94 9.16 -4.47
C VAL A 155 -2.96 10.28 -4.11
N LEU A 156 -2.05 10.02 -3.19
CA LEU A 156 -0.98 10.94 -2.82
C LEU A 156 0.28 10.55 -3.59
N VAL A 157 0.80 11.47 -4.41
CA VAL A 157 2.08 11.33 -5.11
C VAL A 157 3.03 12.37 -4.52
N PHE A 158 4.20 11.93 -4.06
CA PHE A 158 5.24 12.81 -3.53
C PHE A 158 6.33 12.98 -4.59
N SER A 159 6.54 14.22 -5.05
CA SER A 159 7.65 14.58 -5.94
C SER A 159 8.82 15.15 -5.13
N ASN A 160 10.05 14.79 -5.49
CA ASN A 160 11.26 15.24 -4.81
C ASN A 160 11.86 16.46 -5.53
N GLU A 161 11.44 17.66 -5.14
CA GLU A 161 12.00 18.93 -5.63
C GLU A 161 13.15 19.42 -4.71
N GLN A 162 14.13 18.58 -4.43
CA GLN A 162 15.40 19.06 -3.86
C GLN A 162 16.40 19.30 -4.98
N LYS A 163 16.39 20.54 -5.46
CA LYS A 163 17.46 21.12 -6.24
C LYS A 163 18.62 21.46 -5.28
N GLU A 164 19.83 21.03 -5.64
CA GLU A 164 21.12 21.38 -5.03
C GLU A 164 21.23 22.85 -4.57
#